data_AF-W1U1W4-F1
#
_entry.id   AF-W1U1W4-F1
#
_cell.length_a   1.000
_cell.length_b   1.000
_cell.length_c   1.000
_cell.angle_alpha   90.00
_cell.angle_beta   90.00
_cell.angle_gamma   90.00
#
_symmetry.space_group_name_H-M   'P 1'
#
loop_
_entity.id
_entity.type
_entity.pdbx_description
1 polymer ?
#
loop_
_entity_poly.entity_id
_entity_poly.type
_entity_poly.pdbx_seq_one_letter_code
_entity_poly.pdbx_strand_id
1 'polypeptide(L)'
;IAAQMQVSPPAVTEMIKKMKAEKLIVKDKTSGYLLTDLGLHLVSELYRKHRLIEAFLVHDLGYTTDQIHEEAEVLEHTVSELFVERLEKMLDFPETCPHGGTIPAKGELLVEKYQLTLDQVENAGTYRLTRVHDEFELLKYLEKHD
;
A
#
# COMPACT_ATOMS: atom_id res chain seq x y z
N ILE A 1 10.83 -10.59 0.35
CA ILE A 1 10.75 -10.14 1.76
C ILE A 1 12.07 -9.55 2.26
N ALA A 2 13.09 -10.31 2.67
CA ALA A 2 14.31 -9.72 3.29
C ALA A 2 15.01 -8.65 2.43
N ALA A 3 15.23 -8.94 1.15
CA ALA A 3 15.83 -7.98 0.21
C ALA A 3 14.94 -6.75 -0.02
N GLN A 4 13.64 -6.96 -0.25
CA GLN A 4 12.67 -5.87 -0.48
C GLN A 4 12.53 -4.95 0.73
N MET A 5 12.54 -5.51 1.93
CA MET A 5 12.41 -4.76 3.19
C MET A 5 13.76 -4.29 3.74
N GLN A 6 14.86 -4.55 3.03
CA GLN A 6 16.23 -4.17 3.42
C GLN A 6 16.61 -4.58 4.86
N VAL A 7 16.14 -5.74 5.32
CA VAL A 7 16.41 -6.30 6.66
C VAL A 7 17.10 -7.66 6.59
N SER A 8 17.73 -8.05 7.70
CA SER A 8 18.44 -9.34 7.77
C SER A 8 17.48 -10.55 7.68
N PRO A 9 17.89 -11.68 7.06
CA PRO A 9 17.08 -12.89 7.01
C PRO A 9 16.61 -13.43 8.38
N PRO A 10 17.44 -13.38 9.46
CA PRO A 10 16.98 -13.72 10.80
C PRO A 10 15.86 -12.82 11.32
N ALA A 11 15.93 -11.50 11.06
CA ALA A 11 14.87 -10.56 11.46
C ALA A 11 13.53 -10.89 10.78
N VAL A 12 13.56 -11.21 9.48
CA VAL A 12 12.37 -11.68 8.75
C VAL A 12 11.81 -12.96 9.36
N THR A 13 12.68 -13.90 9.72
CA THR A 13 12.26 -15.18 10.32
C THR A 13 11.54 -14.96 11.66
N GLU A 14 12.05 -14.08 12.51
CA GLU A 14 11.40 -13.73 13.78
C GLU A 14 10.07 -12.99 13.55
N MET A 15 10.00 -12.06 12.59
CA MET A 15 8.74 -11.38 12.28
C MET A 15 7.69 -12.35 11.75
N ILE A 16 8.04 -13.29 10.87
CA ILE A 16 7.12 -14.32 10.38
C ILE A 16 6.61 -15.19 11.54
N LYS A 17 7.47 -15.56 12.50
CA LYS A 17 7.04 -16.31 13.68
C LYS A 17 6.02 -15.51 14.50
N LYS A 18 6.26 -14.22 14.72
CA LYS A 18 5.34 -13.31 15.41
C LYS A 18 4.00 -13.19 14.69
N MET A 19 4.00 -12.90 13.39
CA MET A 19 2.78 -12.78 12.58
C MET A 19 1.95 -14.07 12.57
N LYS A 20 2.60 -15.24 12.58
CA LYS A 20 1.92 -16.53 12.74
C LYS A 20 1.31 -16.70 14.13
N ALA A 21 2.03 -16.32 15.18
CA ALA A 21 1.52 -16.41 16.56
C ALA A 21 0.30 -15.49 16.78
N GLU A 22 0.30 -14.33 16.14
CA GLU A 22 -0.81 -13.37 16.10
C GLU A 22 -1.93 -13.76 15.11
N LYS A 23 -1.79 -14.91 14.42
CA LYS A 23 -2.77 -15.43 13.44
C LYS A 23 -3.03 -14.50 12.26
N LEU A 24 -2.06 -13.66 11.89
CA LEU A 24 -2.16 -12.78 10.71
C LEU A 24 -1.86 -13.54 9.41
N ILE A 25 -1.00 -14.56 9.48
CA ILE A 25 -0.60 -15.38 8.34
C ILE A 25 -0.63 -16.87 8.66
N VAL A 26 -0.79 -17.68 7.62
CA VAL A 26 -0.68 -19.14 7.66
C VAL A 26 0.36 -19.61 6.63
N LYS A 27 1.11 -20.66 6.96
CA LYS A 27 2.06 -21.25 6.02
C LYS A 27 1.31 -22.17 5.06
N ASP A 28 1.46 -21.93 3.77
CA ASP A 28 0.95 -22.79 2.71
C ASP A 28 2.09 -23.59 2.06
N LYS A 29 1.78 -24.78 1.54
CA LYS A 29 2.78 -25.65 0.89
C LYS A 29 3.19 -25.17 -0.49
N THR A 30 2.32 -24.41 -1.15
CA THR A 30 2.38 -24.04 -2.57
C THR A 30 2.72 -22.56 -2.72
N SER A 31 1.97 -21.70 -2.02
CA SER A 31 2.08 -20.24 -2.09
C SER A 31 3.01 -19.66 -1.01
N GLY A 32 3.64 -20.50 -0.19
CA GLY A 32 4.53 -20.08 0.89
C GLY A 32 3.77 -19.58 2.12
N TYR A 33 3.19 -18.38 2.05
CA TYR A 33 2.36 -17.81 3.12
C TYR A 33 1.10 -17.17 2.55
N LEU A 34 -0.01 -17.33 3.28
CA LEU A 34 -1.30 -16.71 2.98
C LEU A 34 -1.70 -15.81 4.15
N LEU A 35 -2.38 -14.71 3.85
CA LEU A 35 -3.06 -13.90 4.87
C LEU A 35 -4.29 -14.65 5.37
N THR A 36 -4.57 -14.51 6.66
CA THR A 36 -5.87 -14.90 7.24
C THR A 36 -6.88 -13.75 7.09
N ASP A 37 -8.14 -13.97 7.42
CA ASP A 37 -9.14 -12.90 7.44
C ASP A 37 -8.72 -11.73 8.35
N LEU A 38 -8.11 -12.05 9.51
CA LEU A 38 -7.55 -11.04 10.41
C LEU A 38 -6.41 -10.26 9.75
N GLY A 39 -5.52 -10.97 9.04
CA GLY A 39 -4.43 -10.35 8.28
C GLY A 39 -4.94 -9.45 7.15
N LEU A 40 -5.98 -9.87 6.44
CA LEU A 40 -6.61 -9.10 5.37
C LEU A 40 -7.25 -7.81 5.91
N HIS A 41 -7.98 -7.87 7.02
CA HIS A 41 -8.52 -6.67 7.66
C HIS A 41 -7.41 -5.72 8.12
N LEU A 42 -6.36 -6.24 8.75
CA LEU A 42 -5.23 -5.41 9.20
C LEU A 42 -4.55 -4.71 8.01
N VAL A 43 -4.28 -5.43 6.93
CA VAL A 43 -3.69 -4.87 5.70
C VAL A 43 -4.60 -3.82 5.08
N SER A 44 -5.92 -4.02 5.11
CA SER A 44 -6.88 -3.07 4.55
C SER A 44 -6.87 -1.73 5.31
N GLU A 45 -6.83 -1.78 6.65
CA GLU A 45 -6.69 -0.57 7.48
C GLU A 45 -5.33 0.12 7.30
N LEU A 46 -4.25 -0.65 7.15
CA LEU A 46 -2.91 -0.11 6.85
C LEU A 46 -2.92 0.66 5.52
N TYR A 47 -3.40 0.03 4.44
CA TYR A 47 -3.47 0.69 3.13
C TYR A 47 -4.42 1.88 3.14
N ARG A 48 -5.57 1.81 3.84
CA ARG A 48 -6.48 2.95 3.97
C ARG A 48 -5.76 4.15 4.60
N LYS A 49 -5.08 3.93 5.71
CA LYS A 49 -4.36 4.97 6.45
C LYS A 49 -3.24 5.57 5.60
N HIS A 50 -2.37 4.72 5.06
CA HIS A 50 -1.27 5.12 4.20
C HIS A 50 -1.76 5.99 3.03
N ARG A 51 -2.72 5.47 2.26
CA ARG A 51 -3.21 6.11 1.03
C ARG A 51 -3.96 7.42 1.26
N LEU A 52 -4.66 7.55 2.39
CA LEU A 52 -5.29 8.81 2.79
C LEU A 52 -4.26 9.87 3.18
N ILE A 53 -3.19 9.46 3.87
CA ILE A 53 -2.07 10.35 4.18
C ILE A 53 -1.38 10.79 2.88
N GLU A 54 -1.06 9.87 1.98
CA GLU A 54 -0.49 10.21 0.66
C GLU A 54 -1.36 11.24 -0.08
N ALA A 55 -2.66 10.99 -0.17
CA ALA A 55 -3.61 11.89 -0.84
C ALA A 55 -3.59 13.29 -0.21
N PHE A 56 -3.59 13.38 1.12
CA PHE A 56 -3.49 14.66 1.83
C PHE A 56 -2.16 15.39 1.59
N LEU A 57 -1.03 14.68 1.70
CA LEU A 57 0.29 15.27 1.51
C LEU A 57 0.42 15.87 0.09
N VAL A 58 -0.10 15.19 -0.92
CA VAL A 58 -0.09 15.69 -2.30
C VAL A 58 -1.07 16.82 -2.53
N HIS A 59 -2.36 16.58 -2.25
CA HIS A 59 -3.42 17.47 -2.69
C HIS A 59 -3.50 18.76 -1.87
N ASP A 60 -3.23 18.70 -0.57
CA ASP A 60 -3.38 19.83 0.34
C ASP A 60 -2.05 20.49 0.71
N LEU A 61 -0.97 19.71 0.82
CA LEU A 61 0.35 20.23 1.21
C LEU A 61 1.33 20.41 0.05
N GLY A 62 1.00 19.91 -1.14
CA GLY A 62 1.82 20.08 -2.34
C GLY A 62 3.13 19.30 -2.30
N TYR A 63 3.19 18.18 -1.57
CA TYR A 63 4.34 17.29 -1.57
C TYR A 63 4.54 16.68 -2.96
N THR A 64 5.80 16.52 -3.35
CA THR A 64 6.20 15.79 -4.55
C THR A 64 6.37 14.30 -4.25
N THR A 65 6.33 13.45 -5.30
CA THR A 65 6.38 11.99 -5.16
C THR A 65 7.58 11.50 -4.34
N ASP A 66 8.73 12.15 -4.50
CA ASP A 66 9.97 11.85 -3.77
C ASP A 66 9.92 12.25 -2.27
N GLN A 67 9.01 13.13 -1.87
CA GLN A 67 8.83 13.59 -0.49
C GLN A 67 7.76 12.81 0.27
N ILE A 68 6.77 12.24 -0.42
CA ILE A 68 5.61 11.60 0.21
C ILE A 68 6.01 10.32 0.94
N HIS A 69 6.83 9.47 0.32
CA HIS A 69 7.05 8.10 0.80
C HIS A 69 7.60 8.05 2.23
N GLU A 70 8.67 8.82 2.52
CA GLU A 70 9.28 8.86 3.85
C GLU A 70 8.35 9.47 4.90
N GLU A 71 7.60 10.52 4.55
CA GLU A 71 6.69 11.19 5.49
C GLU A 71 5.44 10.33 5.78
N ALA A 72 4.87 9.70 4.75
CA ALA A 72 3.70 8.83 4.88
C ALA A 72 4.00 7.60 5.75
N GLU A 73 5.18 6.97 5.60
CA GLU A 73 5.62 5.82 6.39
C GLU A 73 5.76 6.17 7.89
N VAL A 74 6.22 7.38 8.22
CA VAL A 74 6.31 7.85 9.61
C VAL A 74 4.91 8.15 10.19
N LEU A 75 4.06 8.81 9.41
CA LEU A 75 2.74 9.23 9.87
C LEU A 75 1.78 8.05 10.06
N GLU A 76 1.81 7.04 9.19
CA GLU A 76 0.88 5.90 9.27
C GLU A 76 0.99 5.10 10.58
N HIS A 77 2.17 5.07 11.19
CA HIS A 77 2.38 4.36 12.46
C HIS A 77 2.04 5.21 13.70
N THR A 78 1.83 6.51 13.53
CA THR A 78 1.64 7.45 14.64
C THR A 78 0.23 8.02 14.72
N VAL A 79 -0.50 8.09 13.61
CA VAL A 79 -1.83 8.67 13.59
C VAL A 79 -2.91 7.72 14.13
N SER A 80 -3.82 8.30 14.91
CA SER A 80 -4.98 7.59 15.45
C SER A 80 -6.07 7.32 14.41
N GLU A 81 -6.93 6.34 14.65
CA GLU A 81 -8.09 6.07 13.78
C GLU A 81 -9.02 7.30 13.62
N LEU A 82 -9.23 8.05 14.69
CA LEU A 82 -10.02 9.29 14.64
C LEU A 82 -9.40 10.34 13.71
N PHE A 83 -8.07 10.40 13.63
CA PHE A 83 -7.38 11.28 12.70
C PHE A 83 -7.66 10.86 11.26
N VAL A 84 -7.52 9.56 10.95
CA VAL A 84 -7.74 9.02 9.60
C VAL A 84 -9.19 9.21 9.15
N GLU A 85 -10.17 8.99 10.02
CA GLU A 85 -11.59 9.24 9.72
C GLU A 85 -11.89 10.70 9.40
N ARG A 86 -11.29 11.63 10.16
CA ARG A 86 -11.45 13.07 9.89
C ARG A 86 -10.74 13.49 8.61
N LEU A 87 -9.58 12.89 8.34
CA LEU A 87 -8.81 13.12 7.12
C LEU A 87 -9.59 12.67 5.87
N GLU A 88 -10.13 11.44 5.89
CA GLU A 88 -10.96 10.91 4.81
C GLU A 88 -12.15 11.82 4.49
N LYS A 89 -12.84 12.31 5.52
CA LYS A 89 -13.94 13.25 5.35
C LYS A 89 -13.48 14.59 4.78
N MET A 90 -12.32 15.09 5.21
CA MET A 90 -11.75 16.35 4.72
C MET A 90 -11.39 16.26 3.24
N LEU A 91 -10.90 15.11 2.80
CA LEU A 91 -10.55 14.80 1.41
C LEU A 91 -11.77 14.47 0.51
N ASP A 92 -12.99 14.62 1.03
CA ASP A 92 -14.23 14.27 0.33
C ASP A 92 -14.30 12.81 -0.14
N PHE A 93 -13.87 11.87 0.71
CA PHE A 93 -13.95 10.42 0.50
C PHE A 93 -13.30 9.93 -0.81
N PRO A 94 -11.97 10.12 -0.98
CA PRO A 94 -11.29 9.70 -2.20
C PRO A 94 -11.29 8.18 -2.35
N GLU A 95 -11.56 7.68 -3.57
CA GLU A 95 -11.55 6.24 -3.87
C GLU A 95 -10.14 5.68 -4.16
N THR A 96 -9.18 6.54 -4.50
CA THR A 96 -7.82 6.15 -4.89
C THR A 96 -6.77 7.12 -4.38
N CYS A 97 -5.57 6.63 -4.08
CA CYS A 97 -4.41 7.47 -3.79
C CYS A 97 -3.80 8.06 -5.07
N PRO A 98 -2.82 9.00 -4.96
CA PRO A 98 -2.12 9.59 -6.10
C PRO A 98 -1.48 8.57 -7.04
N HIS A 99 -1.11 7.40 -6.53
CA HIS A 99 -0.51 6.29 -7.29
C HIS A 99 -1.55 5.35 -7.95
N GLY A 100 -2.85 5.63 -7.80
CA GLY A 100 -3.94 4.84 -8.37
C GLY A 100 -4.34 3.59 -7.57
N GLY A 101 -3.78 3.40 -6.37
CA GLY A 101 -4.16 2.33 -5.44
C GLY A 101 -5.50 2.62 -4.75
N THR A 102 -6.35 1.60 -4.59
CA THR A 102 -7.70 1.78 -4.01
C THR A 102 -7.68 2.12 -2.52
N ILE A 103 -8.47 3.09 -2.08
CA ILE A 103 -8.69 3.37 -0.66
C ILE A 103 -9.94 2.60 -0.23
N PRO A 104 -9.82 1.53 0.58
CA PRO A 104 -10.99 0.80 1.04
C PRO A 104 -11.75 1.65 2.06
N ALA A 105 -13.07 1.48 2.13
CA ALA A 105 -13.85 2.06 3.22
C ALA A 105 -13.48 1.40 4.56
N LYS A 106 -13.71 2.11 5.66
CA LYS A 106 -13.42 1.60 7.01
C LYS A 106 -14.09 0.24 7.25
N GLY A 107 -13.31 -0.76 7.66
CA GLY A 107 -13.79 -2.11 7.93
C GLY A 107 -14.04 -2.98 6.71
N GLU A 108 -13.89 -2.45 5.49
CA GLU A 108 -13.97 -3.24 4.26
C GLU A 108 -12.62 -3.85 3.89
N LEU A 109 -12.66 -4.92 3.09
CA LEU A 109 -11.44 -5.53 2.58
C LEU A 109 -10.93 -4.74 1.38
N LEU A 110 -9.61 -4.55 1.32
CA LEU A 110 -8.95 -3.96 0.16
C LEU A 110 -9.17 -4.83 -1.08
N VAL A 111 -9.88 -4.28 -2.06
CA VAL A 111 -10.02 -4.84 -3.39
C VAL A 111 -9.51 -3.80 -4.38
N GLU A 112 -8.40 -4.11 -5.03
CA GLU A 112 -7.79 -3.17 -5.98
C GLU A 112 -8.63 -3.06 -7.24
N LYS A 113 -8.95 -1.82 -7.63
CA LYS A 113 -9.69 -1.49 -8.86
C LYS A 113 -8.94 -1.88 -10.13
N TYR A 114 -7.60 -1.77 -10.10
CA TYR A 114 -6.72 -2.08 -11.22
C TYR A 114 -5.79 -3.23 -10.86
N GLN A 115 -5.96 -4.37 -11.54
CA GLN A 115 -5.27 -5.64 -11.24
C GLN A 115 -4.44 -6.19 -12.41
N LEU A 116 -4.70 -5.75 -13.64
CA LEU A 116 -3.94 -6.19 -14.82
C LEU A 116 -2.55 -5.56 -14.77
N THR A 117 -1.52 -6.40 -14.66
CA THR A 117 -0.12 -5.97 -14.75
C THR A 117 0.36 -5.98 -16.20
N LEU A 118 1.37 -5.16 -16.50
CA LEU A 118 1.86 -5.01 -17.88
C LEU A 118 2.47 -6.32 -18.44
N ASP A 119 3.06 -7.17 -17.60
CA ASP A 119 3.61 -8.48 -17.99
C ASP A 119 2.54 -9.51 -18.36
N GLN A 120 1.27 -9.28 -17.98
CA GLN A 120 0.14 -10.15 -18.30
C GLN A 120 -0.60 -9.72 -19.58
N VAL A 121 -0.16 -8.63 -20.23
CA VAL A 121 -0.78 -8.14 -21.44
C VAL A 121 -0.43 -9.03 -22.63
N GLU A 122 -1.43 -9.70 -23.20
CA GLU A 122 -1.25 -10.57 -24.36
C GLU A 122 -1.31 -9.83 -25.71
N ASN A 123 -2.12 -8.76 -25.77
CA ASN A 123 -2.42 -8.06 -27.01
C ASN A 123 -1.74 -6.70 -27.08
N ALA A 124 -1.02 -6.45 -28.18
CA ALA A 124 -0.52 -5.11 -28.46
C ALA A 124 -1.67 -4.12 -28.66
N GLY A 125 -1.45 -2.85 -28.28
CA GLY A 125 -2.46 -1.81 -28.37
C GLY A 125 -2.09 -0.59 -27.53
N THR A 126 -3.05 0.32 -27.40
CA THR A 126 -2.91 1.48 -26.53
C THR A 126 -3.43 1.15 -25.13
N TYR A 127 -2.60 1.41 -24.13
CA TYR A 127 -2.94 1.24 -22.73
C TYR A 127 -2.78 2.57 -22.00
N ARG A 128 -3.53 2.74 -20.90
CA ARG A 128 -3.36 3.86 -19.98
C ARG A 128 -2.76 3.32 -18.68
N LEU A 129 -1.69 3.95 -18.20
CA LEU A 129 -1.13 3.65 -16.88
C LEU A 129 -2.13 4.15 -15.83
N THR A 130 -2.79 3.23 -15.13
CA THR A 130 -3.84 3.55 -14.13
C THR A 130 -3.38 3.43 -12.69
N ARG A 131 -2.32 2.65 -12.44
CA ARG A 131 -1.79 2.40 -11.10
C ARG A 131 -0.33 1.96 -11.18
N VAL A 132 0.44 2.38 -10.19
CA VAL A 132 1.81 1.92 -9.94
C VAL A 132 1.95 1.48 -8.48
N HIS A 133 3.01 0.74 -8.16
CA HIS A 133 3.37 0.47 -6.78
C HIS A 133 4.02 1.71 -6.16
N ASP A 134 3.74 1.97 -4.89
CA ASP A 134 4.46 2.98 -4.10
C ASP A 134 5.84 2.43 -3.71
N GLU A 135 6.75 2.43 -4.68
CA GLU A 135 8.15 2.06 -4.50
C GLU A 135 9.00 3.23 -4.99
N PHE A 136 9.79 3.82 -4.10
CA PHE A 136 10.59 5.02 -4.38
C PHE A 136 11.43 4.92 -5.67
N GLU A 137 12.11 3.79 -5.88
CA GLU A 137 12.93 3.57 -7.09
C GLU A 137 12.07 3.47 -8.36
N LEU A 138 10.87 2.91 -8.28
CA LEU A 138 9.91 2.83 -9.39
C LEU A 138 9.38 4.23 -9.73
N LEU A 139 8.96 5.00 -8.72
CA LEU A 139 8.43 6.35 -8.91
C LEU A 139 9.49 7.26 -9.54
N LYS A 140 10.73 7.22 -9.05
CA LYS A 140 11.87 7.91 -9.67
C LYS A 140 12.16 7.45 -11.10
N TYR A 141 11.98 6.17 -11.39
CA TYR A 141 12.15 5.66 -12.75
C TYR A 141 11.11 6.26 -13.69
N LEU A 142 9.84 6.29 -13.27
CA LEU A 142 8.73 6.80 -14.08
C LEU A 142 8.86 8.30 -14.34
N GLU A 143 9.15 9.11 -13.31
CA GLU A 143 9.35 10.57 -13.46
C GLU A 143 10.48 10.94 -14.41
N LYS A 144 11.52 10.09 -14.51
CA LYS A 144 12.64 10.30 -15.44
C LYS A 144 12.31 9.98 -16.90
N HIS A 145 11.22 9.26 -17.15
CA HIS A 145 10.84 8.77 -18.48
C HIS A 145 9.49 9.31 -18.96
N ASP A 146 8.95 10.32 -18.28
CA ASP A 146 7.83 11.16 -18.74
C ASP A 146 8.24 12.16 -19.82
#